data_AF-A0A6P0WYH1-F1
#
_entry.id   AF-A0A6P0WYH1-F1
#
_cell.length_a   1.000
_cell.length_b   1.000
_cell.length_c   1.000
_cell.angle_alpha   90.00
_cell.angle_beta   90.00
_cell.angle_gamma   90.00
#
_symmetry.space_group_name_H-M   'P 1'
#
loop_
_entity.id
_entity.type
_entity.pdbx_description
1 polymer ?
#
loop_
_entity_poly.entity_id
_entity_poly.type
_entity_poly.pdbx_seq_one_letter_code
_entity_poly.pdbx_strand_id
1 'polypeptide(L)'
;MLKNMSLGAKLNLIMISIFLVIVLSTGFILSLILEKKAEKVVADQAFILMETMGSVRDYTSQQVNPELASRLETEEQFLSQTVPAYSAREVFEGLRNSEQYSDFFYKEATLNPTNLRDKADQFETTEIVEQFRAQSDLKELTGFRSLPSGKIYYVARPLAVSKESCLRCHSNPNAAPQSLITTYGDENGFGWKLNEIVGAQVISVPASKVFAAARRSQFLFIGILSGFFLAAALLINLFLNLSVIQPLKQMSHLAKQVSTGNMGGEFEHHANDEIGILAASLNRMKVSLEIAMNMLNQN
;
A
#
# COMPACT_ATOMS: atom_id res chain seq x y z
N MET A 1 -5.58 13.78 -39.98
CA MET A 1 -5.02 14.90 -39.18
C MET A 1 -3.50 14.99 -39.22
N LEU A 2 -2.73 13.91 -39.04
CA LEU A 2 -1.26 13.95 -38.99
C LEU A 2 -0.55 14.55 -40.22
N LYS A 3 -1.13 14.45 -41.43
CA LYS A 3 -0.48 14.94 -42.66
C LYS A 3 -0.20 16.45 -42.69
N ASN A 4 -1.01 17.28 -42.01
CA ASN A 4 -0.90 18.75 -42.05
C ASN A 4 -0.15 19.34 -40.85
N MET A 5 0.42 18.50 -39.99
CA MET A 5 1.13 18.95 -38.78
C MET A 5 2.61 19.24 -39.08
N SER A 6 3.15 20.28 -38.44
CA SER A 6 4.59 20.56 -38.46
C SER A 6 5.36 19.39 -37.84
N LEU A 7 6.64 19.23 -38.23
CA LEU A 7 7.49 18.16 -37.73
C LEU A 7 7.56 18.14 -36.20
N GLY A 8 7.69 19.32 -35.56
CA GLY A 8 7.70 19.45 -34.10
C GLY A 8 6.38 19.01 -33.44
N ALA A 9 5.23 19.30 -34.07
CA ALA A 9 3.94 18.88 -33.52
C ALA A 9 3.75 17.35 -33.58
N LYS A 10 4.21 16.70 -34.66
CA LYS A 10 4.22 15.23 -34.75
C LYS A 10 5.11 14.61 -33.67
N LEU A 11 6.29 15.17 -33.45
CA LEU A 11 7.23 14.67 -32.46
C LEU A 11 6.72 14.86 -31.03
N ASN A 12 6.13 16.02 -30.73
CA ASN A 12 5.48 16.25 -29.44
C ASN A 12 4.34 15.28 -29.16
N LEU A 13 3.52 14.97 -30.16
CA LEU A 13 2.49 13.94 -30.01
C LEU A 13 3.09 12.56 -29.66
N ILE A 14 4.18 12.17 -30.32
CA ILE A 14 4.86 10.89 -30.02
C ILE A 14 5.42 10.92 -28.60
N MET A 15 6.12 12.00 -28.21
CA MET A 15 6.70 12.15 -26.88
C MET A 15 5.63 12.12 -25.78
N ILE A 16 4.52 12.83 -25.96
CA ILE A 16 3.39 12.81 -25.02
C ILE A 16 2.77 11.42 -24.95
N SER A 17 2.62 10.73 -26.08
CA SER A 17 2.07 9.38 -26.11
C SER A 17 2.95 8.40 -25.33
N ILE A 18 4.27 8.43 -25.57
CA ILE A 18 5.25 7.60 -24.84
C ILE A 18 5.21 7.93 -23.35
N PHE A 19 5.22 9.22 -23.00
CA PHE A 19 5.12 9.70 -21.63
C PHE A 19 3.89 9.15 -20.92
N LEU A 20 2.71 9.30 -21.53
CA LEU A 20 1.45 8.82 -20.96
C LEU A 20 1.48 7.30 -20.76
N VAL A 21 1.94 6.54 -21.74
CA VAL A 21 2.04 5.07 -21.63
C VAL A 21 2.95 4.70 -20.46
N ILE A 22 4.14 5.29 -20.35
CA ILE A 22 5.11 4.94 -19.30
C ILE A 22 4.61 5.35 -17.91
N VAL A 23 4.07 6.57 -17.76
CA VAL A 23 3.58 7.05 -16.47
C VAL A 23 2.37 6.24 -16.01
N LEU A 24 1.43 5.93 -16.91
CA LEU A 24 0.25 5.13 -16.58
C LEU A 24 0.64 3.68 -16.25
N SER A 25 1.49 3.04 -17.06
CA SER A 25 1.92 1.65 -16.81
C SER A 25 2.70 1.55 -15.51
N THR A 26 3.65 2.46 -15.28
CA THR A 26 4.48 2.49 -14.07
C THR A 26 3.64 2.83 -12.85
N GLY A 27 2.75 3.81 -12.95
CA GLY A 27 1.84 4.19 -11.87
C GLY A 27 0.92 3.05 -11.47
N PHE A 28 0.39 2.31 -12.44
CA PHE A 28 -0.43 1.12 -12.19
C PHE A 28 0.36 0.01 -11.50
N ILE A 29 1.53 -0.36 -12.03
CA ILE A 29 2.39 -1.39 -11.44
C ILE A 29 2.80 -1.01 -10.02
N LEU A 30 3.19 0.25 -9.82
CA LEU A 30 3.60 0.75 -8.51
C LEU A 30 2.45 0.74 -7.50
N SER A 31 1.23 1.07 -7.93
CA SER A 31 0.02 0.97 -7.11
C SER A 31 -0.17 -0.46 -6.59
N LEU A 32 -0.10 -1.46 -7.48
CA LEU A 32 -0.24 -2.86 -7.10
C LEU A 32 0.85 -3.32 -6.12
N ILE A 33 2.10 -2.93 -6.36
CA ILE A 33 3.23 -3.28 -5.49
C ILE A 33 3.07 -2.64 -4.11
N LEU A 34 2.72 -1.36 -4.05
CA LEU A 34 2.61 -0.61 -2.80
C LEU A 34 1.40 -1.03 -1.98
N GLU A 35 0.26 -1.34 -2.61
CA GLU A 35 -0.90 -1.89 -1.90
C GLU A 35 -0.59 -3.26 -1.29
N LYS A 36 -0.02 -4.18 -2.06
CA LYS A 36 0.38 -5.50 -1.55
C LYS A 36 1.42 -5.39 -0.44
N LYS A 37 2.37 -4.45 -0.55
CA LYS A 37 3.35 -4.20 0.50
C LYS A 37 2.69 -3.61 1.75
N ALA A 38 1.76 -2.68 1.61
CA ALA A 38 1.04 -2.09 2.73
C ALA A 38 0.23 -3.15 3.49
N GLU A 39 -0.47 -4.04 2.76
CA GLU A 39 -1.19 -5.18 3.34
C GLU A 39 -0.24 -6.13 4.08
N LYS A 40 0.89 -6.50 3.48
CA LYS A 40 1.89 -7.34 4.15
C LYS A 40 2.41 -6.71 5.43
N VAL A 41 2.69 -5.41 5.43
CA VAL A 41 3.20 -4.71 6.63
C VAL A 41 2.19 -4.75 7.77
N VAL A 42 0.90 -4.48 7.51
CA VAL A 42 -0.12 -4.54 8.58
C VAL A 42 -0.37 -5.98 9.04
N ALA A 43 -0.29 -6.95 8.13
CA ALA A 43 -0.42 -8.36 8.47
C ALA A 43 0.75 -8.84 9.36
N ASP A 44 1.99 -8.57 8.97
CA ASP A 44 3.17 -8.96 9.74
C ASP A 44 3.14 -8.33 11.15
N GLN A 45 2.70 -7.07 11.28
CA GLN A 45 2.50 -6.42 12.59
C GLN A 45 1.43 -7.14 13.43
N ALA A 46 0.28 -7.46 12.83
CA ALA A 46 -0.80 -8.15 13.52
C ALA A 46 -0.38 -9.56 13.98
N PHE A 47 0.36 -10.29 13.14
CA PHE A 47 0.87 -11.62 13.47
C PHE A 47 1.88 -11.61 14.61
N ILE A 48 2.87 -10.69 14.57
CA ILE A 48 3.85 -10.57 15.64
C ILE A 48 3.15 -10.29 16.97
N LEU A 49 2.14 -9.40 16.96
CA LEU A 49 1.36 -9.10 18.16
C LEU A 49 0.53 -10.29 18.63
N MET A 50 -0.08 -11.06 17.71
CA MET A 50 -0.82 -12.29 18.04
C MET A 50 0.09 -13.32 18.72
N GLU A 51 1.27 -13.58 18.16
CA GLU A 51 2.26 -14.50 18.76
C GLU A 51 2.78 -14.00 20.10
N THR A 52 2.98 -12.68 20.22
CA THR A 52 3.43 -12.07 21.48
C THR A 52 2.37 -12.23 22.58
N MET A 53 1.10 -11.96 22.27
CA MET A 53 0.01 -12.15 23.24
C MET A 53 -0.22 -13.63 23.56
N GLY A 54 -0.08 -14.53 22.57
CA GLY A 54 -0.03 -15.97 22.80
C GLY A 54 1.08 -16.35 23.80
N SER A 55 2.29 -15.81 23.62
CA SER A 55 3.42 -16.06 24.50
C SER A 55 3.18 -15.54 25.93
N VAL A 56 2.53 -14.38 26.07
CA VAL A 56 2.12 -13.85 27.39
C VAL A 56 1.12 -14.79 28.05
N ARG A 57 0.13 -15.30 27.31
CA ARG A 57 -0.83 -16.28 27.83
C ARG A 57 -0.14 -17.56 28.30
N ASP A 58 0.78 -18.08 27.49
CA ASP A 58 1.52 -19.29 27.81
C ASP A 58 2.40 -19.10 29.05
N TYR A 59 3.10 -17.97 29.15
CA TYR A 59 3.85 -17.60 30.35
C TYR A 59 2.95 -17.55 31.59
N THR A 60 1.79 -16.88 31.51
CA THR A 60 0.86 -16.81 32.64
C THR A 60 0.36 -18.20 33.03
N SER A 61 0.01 -19.06 32.05
CA SER A 61 -0.49 -20.40 32.34
C SER A 61 0.58 -21.33 32.91
N GLN A 62 1.83 -21.22 32.46
CA GLN A 62 2.89 -22.17 32.79
C GLN A 62 3.71 -21.76 34.01
N GLN A 63 3.88 -20.46 34.24
CA GLN A 63 4.79 -19.92 35.27
C GLN A 63 4.05 -19.15 36.36
N VAL A 64 3.03 -18.35 36.01
CA VAL A 64 2.35 -17.49 37.00
C VAL A 64 1.24 -18.23 37.73
N ASN A 65 0.39 -18.95 37.00
CA ASN A 65 -0.77 -19.63 37.56
C ASN A 65 -0.38 -20.66 38.63
N PRO A 66 0.63 -21.55 38.44
CA PRO A 66 1.00 -22.53 39.46
C PRO A 66 1.41 -21.92 40.80
N GLU A 67 2.11 -20.78 40.77
CA GLU A 67 2.59 -20.08 41.97
C GLU A 67 1.48 -19.37 42.75
N LEU A 68 0.36 -19.06 42.09
CA LEU A 68 -0.77 -18.32 42.67
C LEU A 68 -2.04 -19.17 42.83
N ALA A 69 -2.03 -20.42 42.35
CA ALA A 69 -3.21 -21.27 42.29
C ALA A 69 -3.82 -21.57 43.67
N SER A 70 -2.99 -21.70 44.70
CA SER A 70 -3.44 -21.91 46.09
C SER A 70 -4.09 -20.66 46.68
N ARG A 71 -3.57 -19.48 46.36
CA ARG A 71 -4.10 -18.19 46.82
C ARG A 71 -5.51 -17.91 46.28
N LEU A 72 -5.79 -18.34 45.05
CA LEU A 72 -7.14 -18.24 44.45
C LEU A 72 -8.23 -18.92 45.28
N GLU A 73 -7.90 -20.01 45.99
CA GLU A 73 -8.84 -20.77 46.81
C GLU A 73 -9.06 -20.15 48.19
N THR A 74 -8.10 -19.35 48.68
CA THR A 74 -8.11 -18.84 50.05
C THR A 74 -8.42 -17.36 50.14
N GLU A 75 -8.16 -16.59 49.09
CA GLU A 75 -8.35 -15.13 49.09
C GLU A 75 -9.77 -14.75 48.69
N GLU A 76 -10.30 -13.71 49.35
CA GLU A 76 -11.63 -13.18 49.05
C GLU A 76 -11.68 -12.46 47.69
N GLN A 77 -10.59 -11.80 47.32
CA GLN A 77 -10.48 -11.04 46.08
C GLN A 77 -9.94 -11.91 44.94
N PHE A 78 -10.55 -11.81 43.76
CA PHE A 78 -10.11 -12.60 42.62
C PHE A 78 -8.77 -12.10 42.06
N LEU A 79 -7.78 -12.99 42.00
CA LEU A 79 -6.47 -12.70 41.44
C LEU A 79 -6.49 -12.84 39.92
N SER A 80 -6.96 -11.79 39.23
CA SER A 80 -7.07 -11.76 37.76
C SER A 80 -5.75 -12.05 37.04
N GLN A 81 -4.61 -11.76 37.68
CA GLN A 81 -3.26 -12.01 37.17
C GLN A 81 -2.97 -13.50 36.92
N THR A 82 -3.78 -14.40 37.49
CA THR A 82 -3.68 -15.84 37.26
C THR A 82 -4.34 -16.29 35.95
N VAL A 83 -5.13 -15.41 35.32
CA VAL A 83 -5.89 -15.71 34.10
C VAL A 83 -5.07 -15.27 32.88
N PRO A 84 -4.69 -16.20 31.97
CA PRO A 84 -3.91 -15.86 30.78
C PRO A 84 -4.50 -14.73 29.93
N ALA A 85 -5.83 -14.69 29.80
CA ALA A 85 -6.56 -13.67 29.04
C ALA A 85 -6.39 -12.27 29.62
N TYR A 86 -6.44 -12.18 30.95
CA TYR A 86 -6.24 -10.93 31.65
C TYR A 86 -4.82 -10.43 31.42
N SER A 87 -3.79 -11.25 31.66
CA SER A 87 -2.40 -10.83 31.46
C SER A 87 -2.12 -10.37 30.04
N ALA A 88 -2.55 -11.13 29.03
CA ALA A 88 -2.36 -10.74 27.64
C ALA A 88 -3.06 -9.41 27.31
N ARG A 89 -4.30 -9.23 27.78
CA ARG A 89 -5.01 -7.96 27.64
C ARG A 89 -4.27 -6.81 28.31
N GLU A 90 -3.95 -6.90 29.59
CA GLU A 90 -3.33 -5.80 30.34
C GLU A 90 -1.94 -5.43 29.79
N VAL A 91 -1.14 -6.42 29.37
CA VAL A 91 0.13 -6.15 28.67
C VAL A 91 -0.10 -5.40 27.36
N PHE A 92 -1.13 -5.80 26.59
CA PHE A 92 -1.49 -5.10 25.37
C PHE A 92 -2.00 -3.68 25.63
N GLU A 93 -2.80 -3.45 26.68
CA GLU A 93 -3.21 -2.09 27.08
C GLU A 93 -1.98 -1.25 27.48
N GLY A 94 -0.97 -1.86 28.09
CA GLY A 94 0.33 -1.24 28.30
C GLY A 94 1.01 -0.76 27.01
N LEU A 95 0.95 -1.56 25.94
CA LEU A 95 1.45 -1.18 24.61
C LEU A 95 0.69 0.03 24.05
N ARG A 96 -0.63 0.07 24.24
CA ARG A 96 -1.51 1.15 23.74
C ARG A 96 -1.27 2.50 24.42
N ASN A 97 -0.55 2.54 25.54
CA ASN A 97 -0.12 3.81 26.15
C ASN A 97 0.91 4.56 25.29
N SER A 98 1.57 3.89 24.34
CA SER A 98 2.39 4.56 23.33
C SER A 98 1.51 5.15 22.23
N GLU A 99 1.71 6.43 21.91
CA GLU A 99 0.96 7.13 20.85
C GLU A 99 1.04 6.40 19.50
N GLN A 100 2.13 5.69 19.22
CA GLN A 100 2.29 4.90 18.00
C GLN A 100 1.30 3.73 17.90
N TYR A 101 0.90 3.16 19.04
CA TYR A 101 0.12 1.92 19.13
C TYR A 101 -1.25 2.11 19.79
N SER A 102 -1.66 3.33 20.10
CA SER A 102 -2.92 3.65 20.79
C SER A 102 -4.18 3.14 20.07
N ASP A 103 -4.13 3.11 18.74
CA ASP A 103 -5.19 2.64 17.84
C ASP A 103 -5.13 1.13 17.55
N PHE A 104 -4.19 0.40 18.14
CA PHE A 104 -4.12 -1.06 18.05
C PHE A 104 -5.03 -1.68 19.10
N PHE A 105 -5.60 -2.85 18.81
CA PHE A 105 -6.47 -3.55 19.75
C PHE A 105 -6.17 -5.04 19.77
N TYR A 106 -6.16 -5.61 20.97
CA TYR A 106 -6.22 -7.05 21.21
C TYR A 106 -7.49 -7.34 21.98
N LYS A 107 -8.25 -8.36 21.58
CA LYS A 107 -9.46 -8.79 22.29
C LYS A 107 -9.64 -10.29 22.19
N GLU A 108 -10.02 -10.91 23.29
CA GLU A 108 -10.52 -12.29 23.29
C GLU A 108 -12.04 -12.26 23.14
N ALA A 109 -12.48 -12.00 21.91
CA ALA A 109 -13.88 -11.79 21.54
C ALA A 109 -14.69 -13.06 21.78
N THR A 110 -15.33 -13.13 22.94
CA THR A 110 -16.00 -14.32 23.45
C THR A 110 -17.51 -14.13 23.43
N LEU A 111 -18.25 -15.17 23.04
CA LEU A 111 -19.71 -15.11 22.94
C LEU A 111 -20.38 -14.98 24.32
N ASN A 112 -19.82 -15.62 25.34
CA ASN A 112 -20.23 -15.48 26.73
C ASN A 112 -18.99 -15.28 27.63
N PRO A 113 -18.44 -14.05 27.75
CA PRO A 113 -17.25 -13.78 28.54
C PRO A 113 -17.58 -13.59 30.03
N THR A 114 -16.62 -13.84 30.91
CA THR A 114 -16.73 -13.41 32.32
C THR A 114 -16.73 -11.88 32.45
N ASN A 115 -15.88 -11.19 31.68
CA ASN A 115 -15.83 -9.73 31.66
C ASN A 115 -16.46 -9.19 30.38
N LEU A 116 -17.48 -8.33 30.49
CA LEU A 116 -18.22 -7.81 29.34
C LEU A 116 -17.36 -7.00 28.35
N ARG A 117 -16.19 -6.51 28.76
CA ARG A 117 -15.22 -5.88 27.84
C ARG A 117 -14.75 -6.82 26.72
N ASP A 118 -14.86 -8.13 26.94
CA ASP A 118 -14.43 -9.18 26.03
C ASP A 118 -15.61 -9.76 25.23
N LYS A 119 -16.83 -9.21 25.37
CA LYS A 119 -18.02 -9.67 24.63
C LYS A 119 -17.83 -9.45 23.14
N ALA A 120 -17.90 -10.51 22.36
CA ALA A 120 -17.84 -10.43 20.91
C ALA A 120 -18.91 -9.46 20.38
N ASP A 121 -18.50 -8.55 19.49
CA ASP A 121 -19.44 -7.72 18.76
C ASP A 121 -20.13 -8.51 17.63
N GLN A 122 -21.03 -7.86 16.91
CA GLN A 122 -21.77 -8.51 15.82
C GLN A 122 -20.85 -9.07 14.73
N PHE A 123 -19.82 -8.33 14.32
CA PHE A 123 -18.88 -8.75 13.29
C PHE A 123 -18.01 -9.90 13.78
N GLU A 124 -17.46 -9.79 14.99
CA GLU A 124 -16.65 -10.85 15.61
C GLU A 124 -17.48 -12.13 15.77
N THR A 125 -18.76 -12.01 16.10
CA THR A 125 -19.67 -13.16 16.18
C THR A 125 -19.88 -13.81 14.81
N THR A 126 -20.39 -13.07 13.82
CA THR A 126 -20.84 -13.66 12.55
C THR A 126 -19.70 -13.95 11.58
N GLU A 127 -18.72 -13.06 11.48
CA GLU A 127 -17.64 -13.14 10.47
C GLU A 127 -16.40 -13.87 10.98
N ILE A 128 -16.28 -14.12 12.29
CA ILE A 128 -15.10 -14.76 12.87
C ILE A 128 -15.48 -16.01 13.66
N VAL A 129 -16.21 -15.88 14.77
CA VAL A 129 -16.44 -17.00 15.70
C VAL A 129 -17.29 -18.10 15.05
N GLU A 130 -18.36 -17.74 14.35
CA GLU A 130 -19.21 -18.73 13.66
C GLU A 130 -18.47 -19.43 12.50
N GLN A 131 -17.54 -18.76 11.83
CA GLN A 131 -16.70 -19.41 10.81
C GLN A 131 -15.78 -20.47 11.43
N PHE A 132 -15.15 -20.17 12.57
CA PHE A 132 -14.35 -21.15 13.30
C PHE A 132 -15.19 -22.33 13.81
N ARG A 133 -16.41 -22.07 14.28
CA ARG A 133 -17.35 -23.13 14.71
C ARG A 133 -17.80 -24.02 13.55
N ALA A 134 -18.01 -23.43 12.37
CA ALA A 134 -18.40 -24.16 11.18
C ALA A 134 -17.26 -24.99 10.56
N GLN A 135 -16.00 -24.58 10.76
CA GLN A 135 -14.82 -25.19 10.15
C GLN A 135 -13.74 -25.48 11.21
N SER A 136 -13.76 -26.67 11.81
CA SER A 136 -12.85 -27.06 12.89
C SER A 136 -11.35 -27.02 12.53
N ASP A 137 -11.03 -27.16 11.25
CA ASP A 137 -9.65 -27.15 10.75
C ASP A 137 -9.13 -25.73 10.48
N LEU A 138 -10.01 -24.74 10.46
CA LEU A 138 -9.66 -23.33 10.26
C LEU A 138 -8.93 -22.81 11.50
N LYS A 139 -7.63 -22.54 11.35
CA LYS A 139 -6.78 -22.07 12.46
C LYS A 139 -6.67 -20.57 12.53
N GLU A 140 -7.01 -19.88 11.45
CA GLU A 140 -6.77 -18.46 11.33
C GLU A 140 -7.73 -17.82 10.33
N LEU A 141 -8.16 -16.61 10.65
CA LEU A 141 -8.92 -15.74 9.77
C LEU A 141 -8.26 -14.38 9.74
N THR A 142 -8.11 -13.83 8.54
CA THR A 142 -7.59 -12.49 8.36
C THR A 142 -8.45 -11.71 7.39
N GLY A 143 -8.40 -10.39 7.50
CA GLY A 143 -9.15 -9.55 6.59
C GLY A 143 -9.11 -8.09 6.97
N PHE A 144 -9.92 -7.31 6.25
CA PHE A 144 -10.11 -5.90 6.54
C PHE A 144 -11.52 -5.65 7.04
N ARG A 145 -11.62 -4.76 8.02
CA ARG A 145 -12.91 -4.25 8.52
C ARG A 145 -12.90 -2.72 8.44
N SER A 146 -14.00 -2.16 7.97
CA SER A 146 -14.22 -0.71 8.00
C SER A 146 -14.91 -0.33 9.31
N LEU A 147 -14.30 0.57 10.07
CA LEU A 147 -14.86 1.18 11.27
C LEU A 147 -15.03 2.68 11.06
N PRO A 148 -15.84 3.37 11.88
CA PRO A 148 -15.92 4.84 11.85
C PRO A 148 -14.56 5.52 12.05
N SER A 149 -13.65 4.90 12.80
CA SER A 149 -12.27 5.35 13.02
C SER A 149 -11.32 5.08 11.84
N GLY A 150 -11.77 4.35 10.82
CA GLY A 150 -11.02 4.02 9.62
C GLY A 150 -10.96 2.53 9.31
N LYS A 151 -10.24 2.19 8.24
CA LYS A 151 -9.99 0.81 7.84
C LYS A 151 -8.95 0.17 8.78
N ILE A 152 -9.29 -0.98 9.33
CA ILE A 152 -8.39 -1.83 10.13
C ILE A 152 -8.14 -3.15 9.41
N TYR A 153 -6.98 -3.74 9.65
CA TYR A 153 -6.67 -5.12 9.32
C TYR A 153 -6.80 -5.95 10.60
N TYR A 154 -7.40 -7.14 10.51
CA TYR A 154 -7.50 -8.05 11.65
C TYR A 154 -6.85 -9.39 11.36
N VAL A 155 -6.29 -9.98 12.41
CA VAL A 155 -5.91 -11.40 12.48
C VAL A 155 -6.70 -12.00 13.64
N ALA A 156 -7.33 -13.14 13.39
CA ALA A 156 -8.10 -13.86 14.38
C ALA A 156 -7.69 -15.33 14.45
N ARG A 157 -7.70 -15.89 15.66
CA ARG A 157 -7.50 -17.33 15.93
C ARG A 157 -8.59 -17.85 16.85
N PRO A 158 -9.03 -19.11 16.70
CA PRO A 158 -10.12 -19.66 17.49
C PRO A 158 -9.70 -19.78 18.97
N LEU A 159 -10.58 -19.36 19.87
CA LEU A 159 -10.42 -19.57 21.31
C LEU A 159 -11.18 -20.83 21.71
N ALA A 160 -10.49 -21.97 21.60
CA ALA A 160 -11.02 -23.27 22.01
C ALA A 160 -10.70 -23.59 23.47
N VAL A 161 -11.65 -24.20 24.18
CA VAL A 161 -11.45 -24.71 25.54
C VAL A 161 -10.68 -26.02 25.48
N SER A 162 -9.36 -25.95 25.28
CA SER A 162 -8.51 -27.12 25.01
C SER A 162 -8.04 -27.88 26.25
N LYS A 163 -8.24 -27.34 27.45
CA LYS A 163 -7.80 -27.95 28.73
C LYS A 163 -8.95 -27.98 29.74
N GLU A 164 -9.04 -29.06 30.51
CA GLU A 164 -10.02 -29.19 31.59
C GLU A 164 -9.83 -28.13 32.69
N SER A 165 -8.62 -27.61 32.87
CA SER A 165 -8.33 -26.55 33.84
C SER A 165 -9.16 -25.28 33.59
N CYS A 166 -9.57 -25.01 32.36
CA CYS A 166 -10.47 -23.90 32.03
C CYS A 166 -11.87 -24.08 32.66
N LEU A 167 -12.33 -25.34 32.76
CA LEU A 167 -13.64 -25.68 33.29
C LEU A 167 -13.73 -25.52 34.81
N ARG A 168 -12.60 -25.43 35.53
CA ARG A 168 -12.57 -25.04 36.95
C ARG A 168 -13.25 -23.69 37.18
N CYS A 169 -13.09 -22.74 36.25
CA CYS A 169 -13.69 -21.41 36.37
C CYS A 169 -14.93 -21.22 35.48
N HIS A 170 -15.05 -21.96 34.37
CA HIS A 170 -16.04 -21.68 33.32
C HIS A 170 -17.12 -22.75 33.13
N SER A 171 -17.16 -23.81 33.95
CA SER A 171 -18.20 -24.85 33.87
C SER A 171 -19.53 -24.39 34.49
N ASN A 172 -19.70 -24.54 35.80
CA ASN A 172 -20.87 -24.13 36.57
C ASN A 172 -20.44 -23.14 37.66
N PRO A 173 -21.20 -22.06 37.91
CA PRO A 173 -20.90 -21.11 38.98
C PRO A 173 -20.60 -21.75 40.34
N ASN A 174 -21.31 -22.82 40.72
CA ASN A 174 -21.13 -23.50 42.00
C ASN A 174 -19.79 -24.25 42.13
N ALA A 175 -19.12 -24.52 41.01
CA ALA A 175 -17.81 -25.18 40.97
C ALA A 175 -16.65 -24.18 40.88
N ALA A 176 -16.94 -22.92 40.60
CA ALA A 176 -15.92 -21.89 40.43
C ALA A 176 -15.42 -21.35 41.78
N PRO A 177 -14.18 -20.82 41.84
CA PRO A 177 -13.68 -20.18 43.05
C PRO A 177 -14.61 -19.07 43.54
N GLN A 178 -14.89 -19.04 44.84
CA GLN A 178 -15.83 -18.06 45.42
C GLN A 178 -15.40 -16.61 45.13
N SER A 179 -14.09 -16.34 45.09
CA SER A 179 -13.52 -15.04 44.74
C SER A 179 -13.92 -14.57 43.34
N LEU A 180 -14.00 -15.49 42.35
CA LEU A 180 -14.46 -15.20 40.99
C LEU A 180 -15.92 -14.74 41.01
N ILE A 181 -16.79 -15.48 41.69
CA ILE A 181 -18.22 -15.17 41.80
C ILE A 181 -18.43 -13.84 42.50
N THR A 182 -17.71 -13.58 43.59
CA THR A 182 -17.78 -12.30 44.31
C THR A 182 -17.37 -11.12 43.43
N THR A 183 -16.40 -11.32 42.52
CA THR A 183 -15.85 -10.24 41.68
C THR A 183 -16.66 -9.99 40.41
N TYR A 184 -17.12 -11.04 39.74
CA TYR A 184 -17.74 -10.97 38.41
C TYR A 184 -19.20 -11.43 38.36
N GLY A 185 -19.72 -12.00 39.45
CA GLY A 185 -21.05 -12.61 39.49
C GLY A 185 -21.08 -14.02 38.90
N ASP A 186 -22.28 -14.60 38.85
CA ASP A 186 -22.57 -15.96 38.39
C ASP A 186 -23.31 -16.03 37.03
N GLU A 187 -23.62 -14.88 36.43
CA GLU A 187 -24.43 -14.81 35.20
C GLU A 187 -23.64 -15.11 33.91
N ASN A 188 -22.42 -14.59 33.78
CA ASN A 188 -21.66 -14.60 32.51
C ASN A 188 -20.36 -15.40 32.64
N GLY A 189 -19.88 -15.95 31.52
CA GLY A 189 -18.60 -16.69 31.50
C GLY A 189 -18.67 -18.13 32.00
N PHE A 190 -19.87 -18.71 32.10
CA PHE A 190 -20.09 -20.11 32.49
C PHE A 190 -20.74 -20.92 31.35
N GLY A 191 -20.86 -22.23 31.55
CA GLY A 191 -21.49 -23.17 30.62
C GLY A 191 -20.58 -23.65 29.50
N TRP A 192 -19.28 -23.35 29.56
CA TRP A 192 -18.32 -23.75 28.54
C TRP A 192 -18.10 -25.25 28.55
N LYS A 193 -17.86 -25.84 27.37
CA LYS A 193 -17.55 -27.27 27.23
C LYS A 193 -16.14 -27.50 26.71
N LEU A 194 -15.54 -28.62 27.10
CA LEU A 194 -14.23 -29.03 26.58
C LEU A 194 -14.29 -29.13 25.05
N ASN A 195 -13.27 -28.59 24.38
CA ASN A 195 -13.13 -28.46 22.93
C ASN A 195 -14.13 -27.51 22.25
N GLU A 196 -14.99 -26.80 22.99
CA GLU A 196 -15.85 -25.78 22.41
C GLU A 196 -15.05 -24.54 22.01
N ILE A 197 -15.36 -23.98 20.85
CA ILE A 197 -14.89 -22.65 20.44
C ILE A 197 -15.83 -21.62 21.06
N VAL A 198 -15.36 -20.97 22.12
CA VAL A 198 -16.17 -19.99 22.89
C VAL A 198 -16.02 -18.56 22.37
N GLY A 199 -15.03 -18.33 21.50
CA GLY A 199 -14.70 -17.02 20.96
C GLY A 199 -13.52 -17.07 20.00
N ALA A 200 -12.89 -15.91 19.82
CA ALA A 200 -11.66 -15.76 19.05
C ALA A 200 -10.71 -14.77 19.72
N GLN A 201 -9.41 -15.04 19.63
CA GLN A 201 -8.37 -14.04 19.86
C GLN A 201 -8.31 -13.16 18.61
N VAL A 202 -8.45 -11.85 18.74
CA VAL A 202 -8.50 -10.90 17.64
C VAL A 202 -7.47 -9.79 17.89
N ILE A 203 -6.54 -9.63 16.96
CA ILE A 203 -5.67 -8.45 16.86
C ILE A 203 -6.20 -7.56 15.74
N SER A 204 -6.38 -6.28 16.02
CA SER A 204 -6.76 -5.26 15.04
C SER A 204 -5.69 -4.19 14.95
N VAL A 205 -5.23 -3.93 13.72
CA VAL A 205 -4.18 -2.97 13.39
C VAL A 205 -4.73 -1.90 12.43
N PRO A 206 -4.47 -0.60 12.67
CA PRO A 206 -4.87 0.45 11.76
C PRO A 206 -4.21 0.31 10.38
N ALA A 207 -5.01 0.05 9.34
CA ALA A 207 -4.51 -0.02 7.97
C ALA A 207 -4.44 1.36 7.31
N SER A 208 -5.33 2.28 7.71
CA SER A 208 -5.48 3.60 7.08
C SER A 208 -4.18 4.40 7.01
N LYS A 209 -3.39 4.42 8.09
CA LYS A 209 -2.10 5.14 8.17
C LYS A 209 -1.06 4.54 7.21
N VAL A 210 -0.94 3.21 7.16
CA VAL A 210 0.03 2.50 6.29
C VAL A 210 -0.33 2.70 4.81
N PHE A 211 -1.60 2.54 4.45
CA PHE A 211 -2.05 2.75 3.07
C PHE A 211 -1.96 4.22 2.64
N ALA A 212 -2.20 5.18 3.55
CA ALA A 212 -1.99 6.59 3.26
C ALA A 212 -0.51 6.91 3.00
N ALA A 213 0.41 6.34 3.79
CA ALA A 213 1.84 6.47 3.55
C ALA A 213 2.24 5.86 2.19
N ALA A 214 1.72 4.69 1.85
CA ALA A 214 1.94 4.06 0.54
C ALA A 214 1.48 4.95 -0.63
N ARG A 215 0.27 5.52 -0.55
CA ARG A 215 -0.23 6.47 -1.56
C ARG A 215 0.63 7.73 -1.65
N ARG A 216 1.09 8.28 -0.52
CA ARG A 216 1.99 9.45 -0.52
C ARG A 216 3.31 9.13 -1.24
N SER A 217 3.91 7.98 -0.97
CA SER A 217 5.12 7.52 -1.66
C SER A 217 4.88 7.33 -3.16
N GLN A 218 3.73 6.79 -3.55
CA GLN A 218 3.33 6.66 -4.96
C GLN A 218 3.27 8.02 -5.66
N PHE A 219 2.58 9.00 -5.08
CA PHE A 219 2.47 10.34 -5.68
C PHE A 219 3.81 11.03 -5.80
N LEU A 220 4.69 10.91 -4.80
CA LEU A 220 6.03 11.46 -4.85
C LEU A 220 6.86 10.82 -5.98
N PHE A 221 6.80 9.49 -6.11
CA PHE A 221 7.53 8.78 -7.16
C PHE A 221 7.02 9.15 -8.56
N ILE A 222 5.70 9.16 -8.77
CA ILE A 222 5.08 9.56 -10.04
C ILE A 222 5.41 11.03 -10.35
N GLY A 223 5.40 11.90 -9.34
CA GLY A 223 5.77 13.32 -9.48
C GLY A 223 7.21 13.50 -9.93
N ILE A 224 8.17 12.80 -9.31
CA ILE A 224 9.58 12.84 -9.69
C ILE A 224 9.79 12.28 -11.10
N LEU A 225 9.19 11.12 -11.40
CA LEU A 225 9.26 10.50 -12.72
C LEU A 225 8.70 11.43 -13.80
N SER A 226 7.55 12.05 -13.53
CA SER A 226 6.91 13.00 -14.44
C SER A 226 7.77 14.23 -14.64
N GLY A 227 8.37 14.76 -13.57
CA GLY A 227 9.32 15.88 -13.65
C GLY A 227 10.52 15.57 -14.54
N PHE A 228 11.11 14.38 -14.40
CA PHE A 228 12.22 13.94 -15.24
C PHE A 228 11.83 13.85 -16.72
N PHE A 229 10.67 13.25 -17.02
CA PHE A 229 10.16 13.17 -18.38
C PHE A 229 9.87 14.54 -19.00
N LEU A 230 9.28 15.47 -18.23
CA LEU A 230 9.04 16.83 -18.69
C LEU A 230 10.35 17.57 -19.01
N ALA A 231 11.35 17.43 -18.14
CA ALA A 231 12.67 18.00 -18.38
C ALA A 231 13.34 17.41 -19.63
N ALA A 232 13.30 16.09 -19.79
CA ALA A 232 13.83 15.41 -20.97
C ALA A 232 13.10 15.83 -22.26
N ALA A 233 11.75 15.91 -22.22
CA ALA A 233 10.95 16.35 -23.34
C ALA A 233 11.26 17.81 -23.74
N LEU A 234 11.48 18.70 -22.76
CA LEU A 234 11.88 20.07 -23.00
C LEU A 234 13.25 20.16 -23.66
N LEU A 235 14.24 19.43 -23.13
CA LEU A 235 15.61 19.40 -23.66
C LEU A 235 15.64 18.84 -25.10
N ILE A 236 14.93 17.73 -25.34
CA ILE A 236 14.83 17.12 -26.68
C ILE A 236 14.15 18.09 -27.65
N ASN A 237 13.07 18.76 -27.24
CA ASN A 237 12.41 19.76 -28.09
C ASN A 237 13.32 20.93 -28.42
N LEU A 238 14.06 21.44 -27.43
CA LEU A 238 15.00 22.54 -27.63
C LEU A 238 16.10 22.13 -28.61
N PHE A 239 16.72 20.97 -28.37
CA PHE A 239 17.73 20.39 -29.24
C PHE A 239 17.21 20.22 -30.67
N LEU A 240 16.08 19.55 -30.86
CA LEU A 240 15.51 19.34 -32.20
C LEU A 240 15.11 20.63 -32.89
N ASN A 241 14.57 21.60 -32.15
CA ASN A 241 14.15 22.86 -32.75
C ASN A 241 15.36 23.64 -33.29
N LEU A 242 16.45 23.69 -32.53
CA LEU A 242 17.68 24.41 -32.89
C LEU A 242 18.51 23.65 -33.93
N SER A 243 18.70 22.34 -33.76
CA SER A 243 19.60 21.54 -34.59
C SER A 243 18.97 21.02 -35.87
N VAL A 244 17.63 20.87 -35.93
CA VAL A 244 16.96 20.23 -37.08
C VAL A 244 15.87 21.11 -37.68
N ILE A 245 14.89 21.55 -36.88
CA ILE A 245 13.68 22.20 -37.41
C ILE A 245 14.00 23.59 -37.98
N GLN A 246 14.77 24.42 -37.27
CA GLN A 246 15.13 25.75 -37.75
C GLN A 246 15.99 25.71 -39.02
N PRO A 247 17.10 24.93 -39.08
CA PRO A 247 17.88 24.79 -40.31
C PRO A 247 17.04 24.31 -41.50
N LEU A 248 16.21 23.27 -41.33
CA LEU A 248 15.35 22.77 -42.40
C LEU A 248 14.34 23.81 -42.90
N LYS A 249 13.77 24.62 -42.00
CA LYS A 249 12.89 25.73 -42.40
C LYS A 249 13.64 26.77 -43.21
N GLN A 250 14.83 27.18 -42.78
CA GLN A 250 15.65 28.17 -43.49
C GLN A 250 16.05 27.64 -44.89
N MET A 251 16.49 26.40 -44.98
CA MET A 251 16.81 25.73 -46.25
C MET A 251 15.58 25.63 -47.18
N SER A 252 14.42 25.28 -46.64
CA SER A 252 13.17 25.23 -47.40
C SER A 252 12.77 26.61 -47.93
N HIS A 253 13.01 27.67 -47.17
CA HIS A 253 12.77 29.05 -47.62
C HIS A 253 13.74 29.45 -48.73
N LEU A 254 15.04 29.15 -48.59
CA LEU A 254 16.03 29.40 -49.63
C LEU A 254 15.69 28.66 -50.93
N ALA A 255 15.40 27.37 -50.85
CA ALA A 255 15.00 26.57 -52.01
C ALA A 255 13.78 27.17 -52.73
N LYS A 256 12.81 27.70 -51.97
CA LYS A 256 11.64 28.37 -52.55
C LYS A 256 12.00 29.66 -53.28
N GLN A 257 12.87 30.49 -52.70
CA GLN A 257 13.35 31.74 -53.33
C GLN A 257 14.09 31.45 -54.64
N VAL A 258 15.01 30.48 -54.61
CA VAL A 258 15.77 30.01 -55.78
C VAL A 258 14.84 29.51 -56.88
N SER A 259 13.80 28.72 -56.53
CA SER A 259 12.81 28.24 -57.50
C SER A 259 11.99 29.36 -58.16
N THR A 260 11.84 30.50 -57.47
CA THR A 260 11.14 31.68 -57.99
C THR A 260 12.07 32.67 -58.69
N GLY A 261 13.33 32.31 -58.94
CA GLY A 261 14.30 33.13 -59.68
C GLY A 261 15.12 34.08 -58.81
N ASN A 262 14.97 34.07 -57.48
CA ASN A 262 15.79 34.87 -56.58
C ASN A 262 17.01 34.06 -56.11
N MET A 263 18.18 34.32 -56.70
CA MET A 263 19.43 33.59 -56.46
C MET A 263 20.34 34.21 -55.38
N GLY A 264 19.95 35.36 -54.82
CA GLY A 264 20.80 36.17 -53.93
C GLY A 264 20.99 35.63 -52.50
N GLY A 265 20.22 34.62 -52.08
CA GLY A 265 20.34 34.03 -50.76
C GLY A 265 21.47 32.99 -50.68
N GLU A 266 22.21 32.96 -49.56
CA GLU A 266 23.15 31.89 -49.22
C GLU A 266 22.79 31.32 -47.86
N PHE A 267 22.86 29.99 -47.73
CA PHE A 267 22.62 29.32 -46.45
C PHE A 267 23.97 28.90 -45.85
N GLU A 268 24.47 29.70 -44.93
CA GLU A 268 25.68 29.37 -44.17
C GLU A 268 25.32 28.50 -42.96
N HIS A 269 25.58 27.20 -43.08
CA HIS A 269 25.45 26.27 -41.97
C HIS A 269 26.72 25.45 -41.83
N HIS A 270 27.45 25.71 -40.76
CA HIS A 270 28.81 25.21 -40.52
C HIS A 270 28.84 23.89 -39.71
N ALA A 271 27.70 23.23 -39.53
CA ALA A 271 27.66 21.94 -38.88
C ALA A 271 28.26 20.86 -39.78
N ASN A 272 28.97 19.89 -39.20
CA ASN A 272 29.52 18.73 -39.92
C ASN A 272 28.60 17.50 -39.81
N ASP A 273 27.30 17.73 -39.57
CA ASP A 273 26.27 16.70 -39.49
C ASP A 273 25.51 16.55 -40.82
N GLU A 274 24.50 15.69 -40.86
CA GLU A 274 23.68 15.46 -42.04
C GLU A 274 22.97 16.73 -42.54
N ILE A 275 22.66 17.66 -41.63
CA ILE A 275 22.06 18.96 -42.00
C ILE A 275 23.09 19.83 -42.73
N GLY A 276 24.33 19.85 -42.26
CA GLY A 276 25.45 20.52 -42.95
C GLY A 276 25.75 19.95 -44.33
N ILE A 277 25.75 18.63 -44.48
CA ILE A 277 25.95 17.96 -45.78
C ILE A 277 24.83 18.37 -46.75
N LEU A 278 23.58 18.40 -46.28
CA LEU A 278 22.43 18.83 -47.08
C LEU A 278 22.52 20.32 -47.44
N ALA A 279 22.95 21.17 -46.51
CA ALA A 279 23.17 22.61 -46.71
C ALA A 279 24.17 22.88 -47.85
N ALA A 280 25.34 22.22 -47.78
CA ALA A 280 26.38 22.34 -48.80
C ALA A 280 25.92 21.83 -50.18
N SER A 281 25.06 20.80 -50.19
CA SER A 281 24.50 20.26 -51.44
C SER A 281 23.47 21.22 -52.06
N LEU A 282 22.63 21.85 -51.23
CA LEU A 282 21.66 22.86 -51.66
C LEU A 282 22.36 24.10 -52.26
N ASN A 283 23.41 24.60 -51.60
CA ASN A 283 24.17 25.75 -52.11
C ASN A 283 24.83 25.43 -53.47
N ARG A 284 25.42 24.24 -53.63
CA ARG A 284 26.00 23.80 -54.92
C ARG A 284 24.94 23.76 -56.03
N MET A 285 23.76 23.21 -55.75
CA MET A 285 22.65 23.18 -56.72
C MET A 285 22.20 24.60 -57.11
N LYS A 286 22.10 25.53 -56.14
CA LYS A 286 21.79 26.94 -56.42
C LYS A 286 22.78 27.53 -57.42
N VAL A 287 24.09 27.38 -57.17
CA VAL A 287 25.15 27.92 -58.04
C VAL A 287 25.05 27.31 -59.44
N SER A 288 24.83 26.00 -59.56
CA SER A 288 24.66 25.35 -60.87
C SER A 288 23.45 25.89 -61.65
N LEU A 289 22.33 26.15 -60.97
CA LEU A 289 21.13 26.70 -61.59
C LEU A 289 21.32 28.15 -62.04
N GLU A 290 21.99 28.97 -61.23
CA GLU A 290 22.32 30.36 -61.55
C GLU A 290 23.20 30.45 -62.81
N ILE A 291 24.23 29.60 -62.90
CA ILE A 291 25.09 29.50 -64.09
C ILE A 291 24.25 29.13 -65.32
N ALA A 292 23.39 28.11 -65.22
CA ALA A 292 22.56 27.67 -66.34
C ALA A 292 21.59 28.77 -66.82
N MET A 293 20.95 29.51 -65.91
CA MET A 293 20.07 30.62 -66.26
C MET A 293 20.82 31.77 -66.93
N ASN A 294 22.03 32.08 -66.47
CA ASN A 294 22.87 33.11 -67.11
C ASN A 294 23.27 32.72 -68.54
N MET A 295 23.58 31.44 -68.79
CA MET A 295 23.90 30.95 -70.14
C MET A 295 22.68 31.02 -71.08
N LEU A 296 21.48 30.78 -70.58
CA LEU A 296 20.25 30.91 -71.38
C LEU A 296 19.92 32.37 -71.72
N ASN A 297 20.21 33.32 -70.82
CA ASN A 297 19.96 34.74 -71.06
C ASN A 297 21.02 35.42 -71.96
N GLN A 298 22.15 34.75 -72.23
CA GLN A 298 23.23 35.26 -73.08
C GLN A 298 23.15 34.80 -74.54
N ASN A 299 22.19 33.95 -74.89
CA ASN A 299 21.84 33.55 -76.26
C ASN A 299 20.51 34.17 -76.68
#